data_AF-A0A3C0S9U9-F1
#
_entry.id   AF-A0A3C0S9U9-F1
#
_cell.length_a   1.000
_cell.length_b   1.000
_cell.length_c   1.000
_cell.angle_alpha   90.00
_cell.angle_beta   90.00
_cell.angle_gamma   90.00
#
_symmetry.space_group_name_H-M   'P 1'
#
loop_
_entity.id
_entity.type
_entity.pdbx_description
1 polymer ?
#
loop_
_entity_poly.entity_id
_entity_poly.type
_entity_poly.pdbx_seq_one_letter_code
_entity_poly.pdbx_strand_id
1 'polypeptide(L)' 'MRLNRRKFLQVSAGVATAMALTSKKVGAQLKPVVKVGNPLEAYPDRRWEEVYRDQYKYERSFTYCCSPNDTHQCRV' A
#
# COMPACT_ATOMS: atom_id res chain seq x y z
N MET A 1 -35.26 45.17 -8.67
CA MET A 1 -35.66 43.84 -8.14
C MET A 1 -35.18 43.70 -6.70
N ARG A 2 -36.03 43.33 -5.73
CA ARG A 2 -35.60 43.04 -4.35
C ARG A 2 -35.07 41.61 -4.23
N LEU A 3 -33.86 41.46 -3.68
CA LEU A 3 -33.23 40.17 -3.42
C LEU A 3 -33.75 39.61 -2.08
N ASN A 4 -34.46 38.49 -2.15
CA ASN A 4 -34.95 37.72 -0.99
C ASN A 4 -34.02 36.51 -0.80
N ARG A 5 -33.81 36.08 0.44
CA ARG A 5 -33.13 34.82 0.83
C ARG A 5 -33.40 33.63 -0.12
N ARG A 6 -34.65 33.37 -0.52
CA ARG A 6 -34.98 32.28 -1.46
C ARG A 6 -34.34 32.49 -2.83
N LYS A 7 -34.44 33.70 -3.40
CA LYS A 7 -33.81 34.03 -4.68
C LYS A 7 -32.29 34.02 -4.60
N PHE A 8 -31.73 34.48 -3.49
CA PHE A 8 -30.29 34.41 -3.24
C PHE A 8 -29.80 32.95 -3.29
N LEU A 9 -30.47 32.06 -2.55
CA LEU A 9 -30.13 30.63 -2.51
C LEU A 9 -30.28 29.94 -3.88
N GLN A 10 -31.31 30.29 -4.65
CA GLN A 10 -31.49 29.72 -5.99
C GLN A 10 -30.39 30.14 -6.95
N VAL A 11 -29.99 31.41 -6.93
CA VAL A 11 -28.93 31.94 -7.78
C VAL A 11 -27.58 31.37 -7.35
N SER A 12 -27.26 31.34 -6.06
CA SER A 12 -25.99 30.81 -5.57
C SER A 12 -25.86 29.30 -5.80
N ALA A 13 -26.93 28.53 -5.61
CA ALA A 13 -26.95 27.11 -5.98
C ALA A 13 -26.74 26.91 -7.49
N GLY A 14 -27.43 27.69 -8.33
CA GLY A 14 -27.26 27.62 -9.78
C GLY A 14 -25.84 27.95 -10.23
N VAL A 15 -25.21 28.97 -9.64
CA VAL A 15 -23.81 29.35 -9.91
C VAL A 15 -22.85 28.25 -9.45
N ALA A 16 -23.03 27.71 -8.24
CA ALA A 16 -22.17 26.64 -7.72
C ALA A 16 -22.24 25.37 -8.59
N THR A 17 -23.44 24.99 -9.04
CA THR A 17 -23.62 23.85 -9.95
C THR A 17 -23.00 24.11 -11.32
N ALA A 18 -23.14 25.33 -11.88
CA ALA A 18 -22.50 25.69 -13.15
C ALA A 18 -20.96 25.69 -13.04
N MET A 19 -20.41 26.18 -11.93
CA MET A 19 -18.97 26.11 -11.65
C MET A 19 -18.47 24.68 -11.45
N ALA A 20 -19.28 23.83 -10.82
CA ALA A 20 -18.97 22.41 -10.68
C ALA A 20 -18.96 21.73 -12.06
N LEU A 21 -20.00 21.92 -12.89
CA LEU A 21 -20.09 21.29 -14.22
C LEU A 21 -19.02 21.79 -15.21
N THR A 22 -18.55 23.03 -15.07
CA THR A 22 -17.47 23.59 -15.92
C THR A 22 -16.07 23.26 -15.38
N SER A 23 -15.95 22.81 -14.14
CA SER A 23 -14.72 22.28 -13.59
C SER A 23 -14.39 20.95 -14.27
N LYS A 24 -13.26 20.90 -14.99
CA LYS A 24 -12.66 19.67 -15.54
C LYS A 24 -12.35 18.59 -14.48
N LYS A 25 -12.71 18.82 -13.21
CA LYS A 25 -12.49 17.90 -12.08
C LYS A 25 -13.73 17.10 -11.67
N VAL A 26 -14.88 17.29 -12.29
CA VAL A 26 -16.04 16.38 -12.12
C VAL A 26 -15.68 15.04 -12.77
N GLY A 27 -15.07 14.17 -11.98
CA GLY A 27 -14.48 12.89 -12.42
C GLY A 27 -12.99 12.74 -12.08
N ALA A 28 -12.24 13.84 -11.90
CA ALA A 28 -10.82 13.77 -11.53
C ALA A 28 -10.57 13.28 -10.09
N GLN A 29 -11.61 13.21 -9.26
CA GLN A 29 -11.55 12.60 -7.93
C GLN A 29 -11.91 11.11 -7.93
N LEU A 30 -12.46 10.60 -9.04
CA LEU A 30 -12.74 9.19 -9.20
C LEU A 30 -11.44 8.51 -9.59
N LYS A 31 -10.79 7.87 -8.61
CA LYS A 31 -9.70 6.96 -8.91
C LYS A 31 -10.30 5.72 -9.58
N PRO A 32 -9.81 5.30 -10.75
CA PRO A 32 -10.25 4.04 -11.33
C PRO A 32 -10.01 2.92 -10.32
N VAL A 33 -11.00 2.03 -10.17
CA VAL A 33 -10.82 0.81 -9.38
C VAL A 33 -9.70 0.02 -10.03
N VAL A 34 -8.65 -0.27 -9.25
CA VAL A 34 -7.61 -1.19 -9.69
C VAL A 34 -8.29 -2.55 -9.84
N LYS A 35 -8.44 -3.00 -11.09
CA LYS A 35 -8.99 -4.32 -11.39
C LYS A 35 -7.93 -5.35 -10.98
N VAL A 36 -8.04 -5.85 -9.75
CA VAL A 36 -7.23 -6.97 -9.27
C VAL A 36 -7.83 -8.23 -9.88
N GLY A 37 -7.02 -9.00 -10.62
CA GLY A 37 -7.41 -10.31 -11.17
C GLY A 37 -7.67 -11.34 -10.07
N ASN A 38 -7.99 -12.58 -10.44
CA ASN A 38 -8.19 -13.64 -9.44
C ASN A 38 -6.87 -13.91 -8.68
N PRO A 39 -6.79 -13.62 -7.37
CA PRO A 39 -5.55 -13.76 -6.61
C PRO A 39 -5.13 -15.22 -6.39
N LEU A 40 -5.96 -16.19 -6.80
CA LEU A 40 -5.69 -17.62 -6.72
C LEU A 40 -5.28 -18.23 -8.08
N GLU A 41 -5.28 -17.44 -9.16
CA GLU A 41 -4.96 -17.93 -10.51
C GLU A 41 -3.47 -18.28 -10.66
N ALA A 42 -2.60 -17.57 -9.94
CA ALA A 42 -1.18 -17.86 -9.87
C ALA A 42 -0.59 -17.42 -8.54
N TYR A 43 0.52 -18.03 -8.16
CA TYR A 43 1.34 -17.51 -7.06
C TYR A 43 2.04 -16.22 -7.49
N PRO A 44 2.18 -15.24 -6.58
CA PRO A 44 2.95 -14.03 -6.85
C PRO A 44 4.43 -14.37 -7.04
N ASP A 45 5.21 -13.44 -7.61
CA ASP A 45 6.66 -13.58 -7.66
C ASP A 45 7.23 -13.67 -6.24
N ARG A 46 8.00 -14.74 -5.98
CA ARG A 46 8.62 -15.05 -4.68
C ARG A 46 10.13 -14.90 -4.70
N ARG A 47 10.72 -14.37 -5.78
CA ARG A 47 12.18 -14.15 -5.88
C ARG A 47 12.75 -13.28 -4.77
N TRP A 48 11.94 -12.37 -4.21
CA TRP A 48 12.34 -11.58 -3.05
C TRP A 48 12.73 -12.43 -1.83
N GLU A 49 12.18 -13.65 -1.71
CA GLU A 49 12.50 -14.56 -0.61
C GLU A 49 13.91 -15.16 -0.73
N GLU A 50 14.48 -15.20 -1.95
CA GLU A 50 15.85 -15.68 -2.19
C GLU A 50 16.86 -14.86 -1.39
N VAL A 51 16.63 -13.54 -1.27
CA VAL A 51 17.47 -12.64 -0.46
C VAL A 51 17.60 -13.15 0.98
N TYR A 52 16.51 -13.61 1.58
CA TYR A 52 16.54 -14.13 2.94
C TYR A 52 17.14 -15.54 3.01
N ARG A 53 16.87 -16.41 2.04
CA ARG A 53 17.45 -17.76 2.01
C ARG A 53 18.96 -17.74 1.81
N ASP A 54 19.44 -16.88 0.92
CA ASP A 54 20.85 -16.75 0.60
C ASP A 54 21.64 -16.14 1.76
N GLN A 55 21.05 -15.24 2.54
CA GLN A 55 21.68 -14.72 3.77
C GLN A 55 22.00 -15.82 4.79
N TYR A 56 21.19 -16.87 4.88
CA TYR A 56 21.40 -17.99 5.81
C TYR A 56 22.17 -19.16 5.18
N LYS A 57 22.60 -19.04 3.92
CA LYS A 57 23.32 -20.10 3.22
C LYS A 57 24.76 -20.18 3.71
N TYR A 58 25.17 -21.36 4.16
CA TYR A 58 26.55 -21.66 4.57
C TYR A 58 27.23 -22.58 3.55
N GLU A 59 28.54 -22.45 3.40
CA GLU A 59 29.35 -23.34 2.55
C GLU A 59 29.58 -24.71 3.23
N ARG A 60 29.75 -24.72 4.55
CA ARG A 60 29.97 -25.92 5.35
C ARG A 60 29.45 -25.74 6.76
N SER A 61 29.17 -26.87 7.42
CA SER A 61 28.91 -26.93 8.86
C SER A 61 29.90 -27.89 9.51
N PHE A 62 30.21 -27.65 10.78
CA PHE A 62 31.03 -28.53 11.60
C PHE A 62 30.58 -28.43 13.05
N THR A 63 30.84 -29.48 13.80
CA THR A 63 30.58 -29.50 15.24
C THR A 63 31.68 -28.75 15.98
N TYR A 64 31.28 -27.87 16.88
CA TYR A 64 32.20 -27.12 17.75
C TYR A 64 31.80 -27.30 19.21
N CYS A 65 32.78 -27.22 20.12
CA CYS A 65 32.52 -27.14 21.55
C CYS A 65 33.13 -25.85 22.08
N CYS A 66 32.31 -24.99 22.68
CA CYS A 66 32.77 -23.77 23.33
C CYS A 66 33.54 -24.17 24.60
N SER A 67 34.83 -23.82 24.70
CA SER A 67 35.68 -24.17 25.84
C SER A 67 36.34 -22.97 26.55
N PRO A 68 35.59 -21.90 26.90
CA PRO A 68 36.06 -20.94 27.89
C PRO A 68 36.02 -21.56 29.29
N ASN A 69 36.60 -20.88 30.28
CA ASN A 69 36.49 -21.30 31.68
C ASN A 69 35.11 -20.93 32.27
N ASP A 70 34.05 -21.43 31.65
CA ASP A 70 32.65 -21.22 32.06
C ASP A 70 31.99 -22.49 32.62
N THR A 71 32.74 -23.59 32.69
CA THR A 71 32.33 -24.95 33.11
C THR A 71 31.22 -25.59 32.27
N HIS A 72 30.74 -24.94 31.21
CA HIS A 72 29.57 -25.38 30.45
C HIS A 72 29.89 -26.40 29.35
N GLN A 73 31.01 -26.23 28.62
CA GLN A 73 31.38 -27.11 27.50
C GLN A 73 30.23 -27.33 26.49
N CYS A 74 29.55 -26.25 26.09
CA CYS A 74 28.40 -26.35 25.17
C CYS A 74 28.84 -26.78 23.76
N ARG A 75 28.17 -27.80 23.22
CA ARG A 75 28.31 -28.24 21.81
C ARG A 75 27.35 -27.45 20.92
N VAL A 76 27.88 -26.90 19.83
CA VAL A 76 27.16 -26.16 18.78
C VAL A 76 27.32 -26.88 17.45
#